data_AF-A0A819N813-F1
#
_entry.id   AF-A0A819N813-F1
#
_cell.length_a   1.000
_cell.length_b   1.000
_cell.length_c   1.000
_cell.angle_alpha   90.00
_cell.angle_beta   90.00
_cell.angle_gamma   90.00
#
_symmetry.space_group_name_H-M   'P 1'
#
loop_
_entity.id
_entity.type
_entity.pdbx_description
1 polymer ?
#
loop_
_entity_poly.entity_id
_entity_poly.type
_entity_poly.pdbx_seq_one_letter_code
_entity_poly.pdbx_strand_id
1 'polypeptide(L)'
;MGNVASNMKTPSTRLEKEIAVLKATTKLSEKQIREMYEEFDQEAESGTGRMNKRQFSKFYKHVTGFEDKNGSLADKAFAVFDINDSGSIDFSEFVLASTVGYKIDLDSQLELAFSL
;
A
#
# COMPACT_ATOMS: atom_id res chain seq x y z
N MET A 1 19.59 28.22 21.09
CA MET A 1 19.59 27.64 19.73
C MET A 1 19.30 26.15 19.88
N GLY A 2 18.02 25.78 19.88
CA GLY A 2 17.60 24.39 20.05
C GLY A 2 17.52 23.71 18.69
N ASN A 3 18.50 22.86 18.38
CA ASN A 3 18.38 21.92 17.27
C ASN A 3 17.48 20.78 17.73
N VAL A 4 16.19 20.88 17.40
CA VAL A 4 15.29 19.73 17.48
C VAL A 4 15.50 18.95 16.20
N ALA A 5 16.41 17.97 16.29
CA ALA A 5 16.67 17.03 15.22
C ALA A 5 15.37 16.36 14.77
N SER A 6 15.21 16.31 13.46
CA SER A 6 14.18 15.61 12.70
C SER A 6 13.89 14.25 13.32
N ASN A 7 12.64 14.04 13.69
CA ASN A 7 12.12 12.83 14.32
C ASN A 7 12.11 11.67 13.31
N MET A 8 13.28 11.10 12.99
CA MET A 8 13.40 9.89 12.20
C MET A 8 12.97 8.71 13.09
N LYS A 9 11.69 8.33 13.00
CA LYS A 9 11.15 7.08 13.57
C LYS A 9 12.06 5.94 13.14
N THR A 10 12.84 5.39 14.06
CA THR A 10 13.65 4.20 13.80
C THR A 10 12.70 3.07 13.43
N PRO A 11 12.90 2.35 12.30
CA PRO A 11 12.08 1.19 11.97
C PRO A 11 12.04 0.24 13.16
N SER A 12 10.83 -0.09 13.64
CA SER A 12 10.69 -1.08 14.69
C SER A 12 11.27 -2.43 14.19
N THR A 13 11.80 -3.26 15.08
CA THR A 13 12.30 -4.61 14.75
C THR A 13 11.26 -5.49 14.04
N ARG A 14 9.97 -5.13 14.13
CA ARG A 14 8.87 -5.73 13.37
C ARG A 14 8.92 -5.33 11.88
N LEU A 15 9.04 -4.04 11.59
CA LEU A 15 9.08 -3.53 10.21
C LEU A 15 10.27 -4.11 9.44
N GLU A 16 11.45 -4.21 10.06
CA GLU A 16 12.63 -4.80 9.41
C GLU A 16 12.43 -6.27 9.05
N LYS A 17 11.72 -7.04 9.87
CA LYS A 17 11.35 -8.43 9.55
C LYS A 17 10.33 -8.49 8.42
N GLU A 18 9.35 -7.60 8.43
CA GLU A 18 8.30 -7.51 7.42
C GLU A 18 8.88 -7.13 6.05
N ILE A 19 9.79 -6.15 6.00
CA ILE A 19 10.56 -5.78 4.80
C ILE A 19 11.34 -6.99 4.28
N ALA A 20 12.02 -7.75 5.15
CA ALA A 20 12.77 -8.93 4.72
C ALA A 20 11.88 -10.01 4.08
N VAL A 21 10.68 -10.24 4.64
CA VAL A 21 9.70 -11.16 4.06
C VAL A 21 9.20 -10.62 2.71
N LEU A 22 8.81 -9.35 2.65
CA LEU A 22 8.30 -8.72 1.42
C LEU A 22 9.34 -8.72 0.30
N LYS A 23 10.63 -8.54 0.59
CA LYS A 23 11.72 -8.69 -0.40
C LYS A 23 11.84 -10.11 -0.95
N ALA A 24 11.50 -11.12 -0.15
CA ALA A 24 11.56 -12.52 -0.57
C ALA A 24 10.29 -12.95 -1.33
N THR A 25 9.13 -12.36 -1.02
CA THR A 25 7.84 -12.71 -1.64
C THR A 25 7.49 -11.83 -2.83
N THR A 26 8.11 -10.65 -2.95
CA THR A 26 7.92 -9.72 -4.07
C THR A 26 9.24 -9.53 -4.84
N LYS A 27 9.19 -8.93 -6.03
CA LYS A 27 10.40 -8.54 -6.78
C LYS A 27 10.86 -7.11 -6.48
N LEU A 28 10.39 -6.52 -5.39
CA LEU A 28 10.69 -5.14 -5.02
C LEU A 28 12.04 -5.04 -4.30
N SER A 29 12.74 -3.93 -4.55
CA SER A 29 13.90 -3.56 -3.77
C SER A 29 13.49 -3.06 -2.38
N GLU A 30 14.42 -3.13 -1.43
CA GLU A 30 14.19 -2.58 -0.09
C GLU A 30 13.82 -1.10 -0.09
N LYS A 31 14.44 -0.33 -1.00
CA LYS A 31 14.15 1.09 -1.17
C LYS A 31 12.68 1.31 -1.56
N GLN A 32 12.18 0.57 -2.54
CA GLN A 32 10.78 0.65 -2.97
C GLN A 32 9.81 0.27 -1.86
N ILE A 33 10.12 -0.78 -1.09
CA ILE A 33 9.28 -1.20 0.04
C ILE A 33 9.26 -0.11 1.13
N ARG A 34 10.39 0.55 1.40
CA ARG A 34 10.44 1.66 2.37
C ARG A 34 9.67 2.89 1.88
N GLU A 35 9.74 3.23 0.59
CA GLU A 35 8.94 4.31 -0.01
C GLU A 35 7.43 4.00 0.12
N MET A 36 7.01 2.77 -0.18
CA MET A 36 5.63 2.33 0.01
C MET A 36 5.21 2.37 1.49
N TYR A 37 6.12 2.11 2.43
CA TYR A 37 5.85 2.22 3.86
C TYR A 37 5.62 3.68 4.28
N GLU A 38 6.39 4.63 3.73
CA GLU A 38 6.21 6.05 4.00
C GLU A 38 4.86 6.54 3.48
N GLU A 39 4.46 6.13 2.28
CA GLU A 39 3.12 6.41 1.73
C GLU A 39 2.02 5.80 2.60
N PHE A 40 2.20 4.55 3.03
CA PHE A 40 1.25 3.86 3.88
C PHE A 40 1.11 4.50 5.28
N ASP A 41 2.21 4.87 5.95
CA ASP A 41 2.19 5.46 7.31
C ASP A 41 1.57 6.87 7.32
N GLN A 42 1.69 7.61 6.21
CA GLN A 42 1.00 8.90 6.03
C GLN A 42 -0.51 8.71 6.00
N GLU A 43 -1.00 7.68 5.31
CA GLU A 43 -2.42 7.44 5.06
C GLU A 43 -3.12 6.64 6.18
N ALA A 44 -2.38 5.78 6.88
CA ALA A 44 -2.88 4.99 8.01
C ALA A 44 -3.06 5.79 9.31
N GLU A 45 -3.03 7.13 9.25
CA GLU A 45 -3.08 8.03 10.41
C GLU A 45 -1.96 7.69 11.46
N SER A 46 -0.71 7.62 11.00
CA SER A 46 0.54 7.66 11.81
C SER A 46 0.49 6.89 13.14
N GLY A 47 0.59 5.56 13.07
CA GLY A 47 0.97 4.74 14.23
C GLY A 47 0.10 3.53 14.55
N THR A 48 -1.00 3.31 13.84
CA THR A 48 -1.80 2.07 13.99
C THR A 48 -1.19 0.89 13.22
N GLY A 49 -0.44 1.19 12.15
CA GLY A 49 0.10 0.19 11.22
C GLY A 49 -0.98 -0.54 10.41
N ARG A 50 -2.21 -0.04 10.41
CA ARG A 50 -3.35 -0.63 9.69
C ARG A 50 -4.25 0.46 9.13
N MET A 51 -4.73 0.27 7.91
CA MET A 51 -5.62 1.16 7.20
C MET A 51 -7.03 0.57 7.18
N ASN A 52 -7.99 1.22 7.85
CA ASN A 52 -9.40 0.81 7.80
C ASN A 52 -10.08 1.27 6.51
N LYS A 53 -11.30 0.78 6.24
CA LYS A 53 -12.07 1.14 5.04
C LYS A 53 -12.17 2.64 4.78
N ARG A 54 -12.41 3.45 5.82
CA ARG A 54 -12.55 4.91 5.68
C ARG A 54 -11.24 5.57 5.24
N GLN A 55 -10.11 5.13 5.81
CA GLN A 55 -8.79 5.61 5.41
C GLN A 55 -8.47 5.15 3.98
N PHE A 56 -8.75 3.88 3.67
CA PHE A 56 -8.54 3.35 2.33
C PHE A 56 -9.36 4.07 1.26
N SER A 57 -10.62 4.42 1.51
CA SER A 57 -11.41 5.20 0.54
C SER A 57 -10.79 6.56 0.23
N LYS A 58 -10.17 7.22 1.22
CA LYS A 58 -9.46 8.49 1.02
C LYS A 58 -8.19 8.29 0.21
N PHE A 59 -7.38 7.30 0.60
CA PHE A 59 -6.19 6.90 -0.13
C PHE A 59 -6.54 6.58 -1.58
N TYR A 60 -7.52 5.69 -1.82
CA TYR A 60 -7.98 5.28 -3.14
C TYR A 60 -8.36 6.48 -4.02
N LYS A 61 -9.09 7.46 -3.46
CA LYS A 61 -9.40 8.72 -4.16
C LYS A 61 -8.14 9.52 -4.48
N HIS A 62 -7.17 9.59 -3.58
CA HIS A 62 -5.92 10.31 -3.77
C HIS A 62 -5.08 9.72 -4.91
N VAL A 63 -4.89 8.39 -4.92
CA VAL A 63 -4.08 7.71 -5.96
C VAL A 63 -4.78 7.65 -7.32
N THR A 64 -6.10 7.43 -7.34
CA THR A 64 -6.83 7.28 -8.62
C THR A 64 -7.34 8.60 -9.19
N GLY A 65 -7.42 9.66 -8.37
CA GLY A 65 -8.11 10.91 -8.73
C GLY A 65 -9.63 10.74 -8.91
N PHE A 66 -10.18 9.54 -8.68
CA PHE A 66 -11.58 9.22 -8.90
C PHE A 66 -12.34 9.17 -7.57
N GLU A 67 -13.44 9.93 -7.50
CA GLU A 67 -14.36 9.87 -6.37
C GLU A 67 -15.49 8.89 -6.67
N ASP A 68 -15.42 7.72 -6.05
CA ASP A 68 -16.49 6.74 -6.08
C ASP A 68 -17.67 7.18 -5.21
N LYS A 69 -18.59 7.94 -5.80
CA LYS A 69 -19.78 8.50 -5.14
C LYS A 69 -20.65 7.45 -4.43
N ASN A 70 -20.59 6.20 -4.88
CA ASN A 70 -21.40 5.11 -4.34
C ASN A 70 -20.59 4.14 -3.45
N GLY A 71 -19.28 4.30 -3.33
CA GLY A 71 -18.38 3.44 -2.54
C GLY A 71 -18.16 2.02 -3.09
N SER A 72 -18.91 1.60 -4.11
CA SER A 72 -18.92 0.23 -4.62
C SER A 72 -17.61 -0.29 -5.23
N LEU A 73 -16.80 0.58 -5.83
CA LEU A 73 -15.48 0.27 -6.39
C LEU A 73 -14.41 0.32 -5.30
N ALA A 74 -14.46 1.32 -4.42
CA ALA A 74 -13.53 1.41 -3.29
C ALA A 74 -13.70 0.20 -2.35
N ASP A 75 -14.94 -0.25 -2.11
CA ASP A 75 -15.23 -1.44 -1.30
C ASP A 75 -14.72 -2.73 -1.95
N LYS A 76 -14.86 -2.86 -3.27
CA LYS A 76 -14.30 -4.00 -4.01
C LYS A 76 -12.79 -4.00 -4.00
N ALA A 77 -12.17 -2.85 -4.21
CA ALA A 77 -10.72 -2.70 -4.13
C ALA A 77 -10.21 -3.01 -2.72
N PHE A 78 -10.93 -2.55 -1.68
CA PHE A 78 -10.61 -2.87 -0.30
C PHE A 78 -10.62 -4.38 -0.07
N ALA A 79 -11.62 -5.10 -0.57
CA ALA A 79 -11.71 -6.56 -0.44
C ALA A 79 -10.58 -7.32 -1.16
N VAL A 80 -9.95 -6.71 -2.18
CA VAL A 80 -8.76 -7.27 -2.84
C VAL A 80 -7.49 -7.05 -1.99
N PHE A 81 -7.44 -5.93 -1.27
CA PHE A 81 -6.30 -5.61 -0.40
C PHE A 81 -6.38 -6.36 0.95
N ASP A 82 -7.55 -6.47 1.58
CA ASP A 82 -7.77 -7.15 2.87
C ASP A 82 -7.82 -8.69 2.69
N ILE A 83 -6.68 -9.29 2.37
CA ILE A 83 -6.53 -10.71 2.01
C ILE A 83 -7.00 -11.62 3.16
N ASN A 84 -6.78 -11.21 4.41
CA ASN A 84 -7.16 -11.99 5.59
C ASN A 84 -8.56 -11.67 6.13
N ASP A 85 -9.32 -10.79 5.48
CA ASP A 85 -10.66 -10.34 5.88
C ASP A 85 -10.72 -9.83 7.34
N SER A 86 -9.66 -9.15 7.78
CA SER A 86 -9.60 -8.57 9.13
C SER A 86 -10.43 -7.28 9.27
N GLY A 87 -10.94 -6.75 8.17
CA GLY A 87 -11.60 -5.44 8.10
C GLY A 87 -10.60 -4.27 8.06
N SER A 88 -9.32 -4.54 7.86
CA SER A 88 -8.25 -3.53 7.83
C SER A 88 -7.02 -4.01 7.07
N ILE A 89 -6.48 -3.15 6.22
CA ILE A 89 -5.32 -3.48 5.38
C ILE A 89 -4.06 -3.20 6.18
N ASP A 90 -3.20 -4.20 6.36
CA ASP A 90 -1.86 -3.98 6.89
C ASP A 90 -0.82 -3.68 5.81
N PHE A 91 0.40 -3.35 6.24
CA PHE A 91 1.46 -2.96 5.34
C PHE A 91 1.83 -4.09 4.35
N SER A 92 1.88 -5.34 4.81
CA SER A 92 2.15 -6.48 3.94
C SER A 92 1.06 -6.66 2.88
N GLU A 93 -0.20 -6.59 3.29
CA GLU A 93 -1.35 -6.64 2.40
C GLU A 93 -1.33 -5.52 1.36
N PHE A 94 -1.01 -4.30 1.78
CA PHE A 94 -0.85 -3.15 0.91
C PHE A 94 0.22 -3.38 -0.17
N VAL A 95 1.41 -3.85 0.23
CA VAL A 95 2.52 -4.09 -0.70
C VAL A 95 2.21 -5.23 -1.66
N LEU A 96 1.64 -6.33 -1.16
CA LEU A 96 1.29 -7.49 -1.99
C LEU A 96 0.20 -7.15 -2.99
N ALA A 97 -0.89 -6.53 -2.55
CA ALA A 97 -2.01 -6.15 -3.41
C ALA A 97 -1.59 -5.11 -4.44
N SER A 98 -0.75 -4.13 -4.07
CA SER A 98 -0.18 -3.18 -5.02
C SER A 98 0.68 -3.89 -6.06
N THR A 99 1.58 -4.80 -5.64
CA THR A 99 2.46 -5.54 -6.56
C THR A 99 1.68 -6.43 -7.52
N VAL A 100 0.63 -7.11 -7.04
CA VAL A 100 -0.25 -7.94 -7.88
C VAL A 100 -1.11 -7.06 -8.80
N GLY A 101 -1.64 -5.95 -8.30
CA GLY A 101 -2.40 -4.98 -9.10
C GLY A 101 -1.59 -4.41 -10.26
N TYR A 102 -0.34 -3.98 -10.00
CA TYR A 102 0.57 -3.54 -11.06
C TYR A 102 0.88 -4.65 -12.07
N LYS A 103 1.01 -5.91 -11.64
CA LYS A 103 1.24 -7.02 -12.57
C LYS A 103 0.02 -7.26 -13.47
N ILE A 104 -1.19 -7.21 -12.92
CA ILE A 104 -2.43 -7.42 -13.69
C ILE A 104 -2.66 -6.27 -14.69
N ASP A 105 -2.37 -5.03 -14.30
CA ASP A 105 -2.46 -3.87 -15.21
C ASP A 105 -1.40 -3.94 -16.32
N LEU A 106 -0.16 -4.29 -15.97
CA LEU A 106 0.93 -4.46 -16.95
C LEU A 106 0.64 -5.57 -17.95
N ASP A 107 0.17 -6.74 -17.50
CA ASP A 107 -0.17 -7.86 -18.40
C ASP A 107 -1.29 -7.44 -19.38
N SER A 108 -2.28 -6.67 -18.90
CA SER A 108 -3.37 -6.14 -19.72
C SER A 108 -2.90 -5.08 -20.74
N GLN A 109 -2.04 -4.16 -20.33
CA GLN A 109 -1.45 -3.16 -21.23
C GLN A 109 -0.50 -3.80 -22.26
N LEU A 110 0.19 -4.87 -21.86
CA LEU A 110 1.09 -5.63 -22.73
C LEU A 110 0.30 -6.39 -23.81
N GLU A 111 -0.80 -7.06 -23.43
CA GLU A 111 -1.69 -7.69 -24.41
C GLU A 111 -2.24 -6.67 -25.42
N LEU A 112 -2.65 -5.47 -24.97
CA LEU A 112 -3.08 -4.38 -25.85
C LEU A 112 -1.97 -3.90 -26.79
N ALA A 113 -0.72 -3.80 -26.31
CA ALA A 113 0.42 -3.40 -27.11
C ALA A 113 0.81 -4.43 -28.18
N PHE A 114 0.57 -5.72 -27.93
CA PHE A 114 0.87 -6.82 -28.86
C PHE A 114 -0.31 -7.26 -29.73
N SER A 115 -1.50 -6.70 -29.52
CA SER A 115 -2.68 -6.93 -30.37
C SER A 115 -2.93 -5.81 -31.40
N LEU A 116 -1.94 -4.93 -31.61
CA LEU A 116 -1.81 -4.01 -32.76
C LEU A 116 -0.85 -4.59 -33.80
#